data_AF-A0A8T2R3L2-F1
#
_entry.id   AF-A0A8T2R3L2-F1
#
_cell.length_a   1.000
_cell.length_b   1.000
_cell.length_c   1.000
_cell.angle_alpha   90.00
_cell.angle_beta   90.00
_cell.angle_gamma   90.00
#
_symmetry.space_group_name_H-M   'P 1'
#
loop_
_entity.id
_entity.type
_entity.pdbx_description
1 polymer ?
#
loop_
_entity_poly.entity_id
_entity_poly.type
_entity_poly.pdbx_seq_one_letter_code
_entity_poly.pdbx_strand_id
1 'polypeptide(L)'
;MGSIYPLAYPSKAKYLLVATNYATKWVKFIASVDCTLDTVAKFLYEHIFCRYGCPNEVTINQGTHFFNKTLTIIFKKYKIFQKKSCAYYPRANG
;
A
#
# COMPACT_ATOMS: atom_id res chain seq x y z
N MET A 1 6.31 -31.37 4.93
CA MET A 1 5.31 -30.52 5.63
C MET A 1 6.04 -29.72 6.68
N GLY A 2 6.37 -28.45 6.39
CA GLY A 2 7.06 -27.56 7.33
C GLY A 2 6.05 -26.67 8.03
N SER A 3 5.96 -26.77 9.36
CA SER A 3 5.13 -25.86 10.17
C SER A 3 5.57 -24.41 9.96
N ILE A 4 4.62 -23.57 9.54
CA ILE A 4 4.78 -22.12 9.57
C ILE A 4 4.44 -21.69 11.00
N TYR A 5 5.46 -21.45 11.81
CA TYR A 5 5.28 -20.73 13.07
C TYR A 5 4.78 -19.31 12.72
N PRO A 6 3.67 -18.81 13.29
CA PRO A 6 3.49 -17.39 13.33
C PRO A 6 4.60 -16.85 14.22
N LEU A 7 5.53 -16.09 13.63
CA LEU A 7 6.53 -15.32 14.36
C LEU A 7 5.80 -14.19 15.08
N ALA A 8 5.02 -14.55 16.10
CA ALA A 8 4.30 -13.64 16.97
C ALA A 8 5.32 -13.01 17.93
N TYR A 9 6.10 -12.05 17.42
CA TYR A 9 6.44 -10.89 18.25
C TYR A 9 5.11 -10.33 18.77
N PRO A 10 5.00 -9.77 19.99
CA PRO A 10 3.81 -9.03 20.40
C PRO A 10 3.79 -7.73 19.58
N SER A 11 3.43 -7.86 18.31
CA SER A 11 3.43 -6.76 17.38
C SER A 11 2.23 -5.92 17.75
N LYS A 12 2.48 -4.73 18.30
CA LYS A 12 1.46 -3.69 18.47
C LYS A 12 0.94 -3.18 17.10
N ALA A 13 1.20 -3.90 16.00
CA ALA A 13 0.74 -3.57 14.66
C ALA A 13 -0.79 -3.59 14.61
N LYS A 14 -1.36 -2.44 14.24
CA LYS A 14 -2.80 -2.23 14.08
C LYS A 14 -3.22 -2.21 12.62
N TYR A 15 -2.27 -2.02 11.71
CA TYR A 15 -2.53 -1.82 10.29
C TYR A 15 -1.68 -2.77 9.46
N LEU A 16 -2.24 -3.23 8.35
CA LEU A 16 -1.52 -3.95 7.32
C LEU A 16 -1.48 -3.07 6.07
N LEU A 17 -0.29 -2.59 5.72
CA LEU A 17 -0.07 -1.90 4.46
C LEU A 17 0.12 -2.94 3.37
N VAL A 18 -0.76 -2.95 2.39
CA VAL A 18 -0.76 -3.92 1.29
C VAL A 18 -0.63 -3.20 -0.04
N ALA A 19 0.29 -3.65 -0.88
CA ALA A 19 0.43 -3.24 -2.27
C ALA A 19 0.40 -4.47 -3.17
N THR A 20 -0.41 -4.41 -4.22
CA THR A 20 -0.52 -5.48 -5.21
C THR A 20 -0.07 -4.94 -6.56
N ASN A 21 0.88 -5.64 -7.19
CA ASN A 21 1.21 -5.42 -8.59
C ASN A 21 0.17 -6.15 -9.46
N TYR A 22 -0.63 -5.41 -10.22
CA TYR A 22 -1.69 -5.97 -11.06
C TYR A 22 -1.15 -6.86 -12.20
N ALA A 23 0.02 -6.54 -12.76
CA ALA A 23 0.57 -7.27 -13.91
C ALA A 23 1.10 -8.66 -13.52
N THR A 24 1.82 -8.73 -12.40
CA THR A 24 2.44 -9.98 -11.93
C THR A 24 1.62 -10.68 -10.86
N LYS A 25 0.50 -10.08 -10.43
CA LYS A 25 -0.32 -10.50 -9.28
C LYS A 25 0.49 -10.67 -7.99
N TRP A 26 1.68 -10.04 -7.91
CA TRP A 26 2.52 -10.11 -6.73
C TRP A 26 2.02 -9.17 -5.64
N VAL A 27 2.03 -9.64 -4.39
CA VAL A 27 1.53 -8.90 -3.24
C VAL A 27 2.66 -8.64 -2.25
N LYS A 28 2.83 -7.38 -1.85
CA LYS A 28 3.65 -6.96 -0.73
C LYS A 28 2.77 -6.51 0.42
N PHE A 29 3.01 -7.04 1.61
CA PHE A 29 2.36 -6.56 2.82
C PHE A 29 3.37 -6.34 3.94
N ILE A 30 3.15 -5.29 4.73
CA ILE A 30 3.94 -4.96 5.92
C ILE A 30 2.99 -4.62 7.05
N ALA A 31 3.23 -5.22 8.22
CA ALA A 31 2.52 -4.91 9.44
C ALA A 31 3.07 -3.62 10.05
N SER A 32 2.19 -2.70 10.42
CA SER A 32 2.54 -1.41 11.00
C SER A 32 1.69 -1.08 12.22
N VAL A 33 2.30 -0.42 13.20
CA VAL A 33 1.64 0.08 14.43
C VAL A 33 0.70 1.24 14.10
N ASP A 34 1.05 2.02 13.09
CA ASP A 34 0.35 3.21 12.63
C ASP A 34 0.22 3.23 11.10
N CYS A 35 -0.75 3.99 10.60
CA CYS A 35 -0.95 4.23 9.18
C CYS A 35 -0.70 5.71 8.87
N THR A 36 0.35 6.32 9.44
CA THR A 36 0.68 7.73 9.19
C THR A 36 1.24 7.93 7.77
N LEU A 37 1.28 9.19 7.34
CA LEU A 37 1.73 9.53 5.98
C LEU A 37 3.18 9.11 5.78
N ASP A 38 4.05 9.38 6.76
CA ASP A 38 5.46 9.02 6.73
C ASP A 38 5.64 7.51 6.60
N THR A 39 4.88 6.73 7.38
CA THR A 39 4.92 5.27 7.31
C THR A 39 4.48 4.75 5.94
N VAL A 40 3.40 5.30 5.36
CA VAL A 40 2.93 4.93 4.01
C VAL A 40 3.89 5.39 2.92
N ALA A 41 4.44 6.60 3.03
CA ALA A 41 5.40 7.14 2.06
C ALA A 41 6.71 6.34 2.08
N LYS A 42 7.22 6.00 3.27
CA LYS A 42 8.37 5.12 3.45
C LYS A 42 8.11 3.75 2.85
N PHE A 43 6.94 3.17 3.12
CA PHE A 43 6.54 1.90 2.53
C PHE A 43 6.57 1.93 1.00
N LEU A 44 5.94 2.95 0.39
CA LEU A 44 5.91 3.12 -1.07
C LEU A 44 7.33 3.33 -1.64
N TYR A 45 8.14 4.14 -1.00
CA TYR A 45 9.50 4.42 -1.46
C TYR A 45 10.40 3.19 -1.39
N GLU A 46 10.54 2.59 -0.21
CA GLU A 46 11.50 1.50 0.05
C GLU A 46 11.08 0.18 -0.60
N HIS A 47 9.78 -0.12 -0.62
CA HIS A 47 9.29 -1.41 -1.07
C HIS A 47 8.73 -1.40 -2.48
N ILE A 48 8.32 -0.25 -3.03
CA ILE A 48 7.80 -0.15 -4.39
C ILE A 48 8.79 0.58 -5.28
N PHE A 49 9.07 1.86 -5.02
CA PHE A 49 9.81 2.71 -5.96
C PHE A 49 11.28 2.31 -6.11
N CYS A 50 11.99 2.07 -5.01
CA CYS A 50 13.40 1.69 -5.05
C CYS A 50 13.65 0.31 -5.65
N ARG A 51 12.66 -0.60 -5.56
CA ARG A 51 12.82 -2.00 -5.99
C ARG A 51 12.32 -2.27 -7.41
N TYR A 52 11.18 -1.67 -7.75
CA TYR A 52 10.48 -1.95 -9.00
C TYR A 52 10.42 -0.74 -9.93
N GLY A 53 10.97 0.39 -9.48
CA GLY A 53 10.83 1.67 -10.17
C GLY A 53 9.51 2.37 -9.83
N CYS A 54 9.36 3.56 -10.38
CA CYS A 54 8.17 4.37 -10.18
C CYS A 54 7.02 3.82 -11.04
N PRO A 55 5.88 3.42 -10.46
CA PRO A 55 4.76 2.90 -11.22
C PRO A 55 4.09 4.02 -12.02
N ASN A 56 3.59 3.70 -13.23
CA ASN A 56 2.83 4.68 -14.03
C ASN A 56 1.47 5.00 -13.40
N GLU A 57 0.88 4.04 -12.69
CA GLU A 57 -0.45 4.17 -12.10
C GLU A 57 -0.52 3.49 -10.73
N VAL A 58 -1.23 4.11 -9.78
CA VAL A 58 -1.52 3.55 -8.46
C VAL A 58 -2.99 3.72 -8.13
N THR A 59 -3.63 2.62 -7.73
CA THR A 59 -5.00 2.62 -7.23
C THR A 59 -5.01 2.63 -5.69
N ILE A 60 -5.57 3.67 -5.09
CA ILE A 60 -5.79 3.76 -3.64
C ILE A 60 -7.27 3.57 -3.31
N ASN A 61 -7.57 2.81 -2.27
CA ASN A 61 -8.93 2.66 -1.75
C ASN A 61 -9.41 3.94 -1.04
N GLN A 62 -10.67 4.31 -1.23
CA GLN A 62 -11.23 5.55 -0.67
C GLN A 62 -11.40 5.55 0.87
N GLY A 63 -11.15 4.43 1.55
CA GLY A 63 -11.35 4.31 3.01
C GLY A 63 -10.49 5.24 3.86
N THR A 64 -9.36 5.74 3.34
CA THR A 64 -8.48 6.68 4.04
C THR A 64 -8.69 8.11 3.56
N HIS A 65 -9.81 8.72 3.98
CA HIS A 65 -10.22 10.07 3.59
C HIS A 65 -9.16 11.15 3.91
N PHE A 66 -8.36 10.94 4.96
CA PHE A 66 -7.28 11.86 5.37
C PHE A 66 -6.01 11.75 4.52
N PHE A 67 -5.62 10.55 4.10
CA PHE A 67 -4.37 10.35 3.35
C PHE A 67 -4.50 10.65 1.87
N ASN A 68 -5.71 10.59 1.32
CA ASN A 68 -5.92 10.75 -0.11
C ASN A 68 -5.35 12.07 -0.66
N LYS A 69 -5.55 13.21 0.02
CA LYS A 69 -5.05 14.50 -0.47
C LYS A 69 -3.53 14.57 -0.48
N THR A 70 -2.87 14.13 0.59
CA THR A 70 -1.41 14.24 0.69
C THR A 70 -0.70 13.21 -0.18
N LEU A 71 -1.23 11.99 -0.29
CA LEU A 71 -0.74 10.98 -1.22
C LEU A 71 -0.90 11.45 -2.68
N THR A 72 -1.99 12.16 -3.01
CA THR A 72 -2.12 12.78 -4.33
C THR A 72 -0.98 13.74 -4.64
N ILE A 73 -0.52 14.55 -3.67
CA ILE A 73 0.60 15.48 -3.87
C ILE A 73 1.90 14.70 -4.15
N ILE A 74 2.16 13.64 -3.38
CA ILE A 74 3.33 12.77 -3.55
C ILE A 74 3.31 12.15 -4.95
N PHE A 75 2.19 11.56 -5.37
CA PHE A 75 2.07 10.94 -6.68
C PHE A 75 2.21 11.93 -7.83
N LYS A 76 1.65 13.15 -7.68
CA LYS A 76 1.87 14.23 -8.66
C LYS A 76 3.36 14.58 -8.80
N LYS A 77 4.10 14.66 -7.69
CA LYS A 77 5.55 14.92 -7.70
C LYS A 77 6.32 13.86 -8.50
N TYR A 78 5.92 12.59 -8.34
CA TYR A 78 6.52 11.47 -9.06
C TYR A 78 5.90 11.21 -10.44
N LYS A 79 4.97 12.07 -10.91
CA LYS A 79 4.22 11.90 -12.17
C LYS A 79 3.46 10.56 -12.27
N ILE A 80 3.03 10.04 -11.13
CA ILE A 80 2.23 8.81 -11.02
C ILE A 80 0.76 9.15 -11.18
N PHE A 81 0.06 8.42 -12.05
CA PHE A 81 -1.39 8.55 -12.19
C PHE A 81 -2.11 7.89 -11.01
N GLN A 82 -2.93 8.65 -10.28
CA GLN A 82 -3.68 8.09 -9.15
C GLN A 82 -5.11 7.74 -9.58
N LYS A 83 -5.48 6.47 -9.47
CA LYS A 83 -6.87 6.01 -9.49
C LYS A 83 -7.41 5.90 -8.07
N LYS A 84 -8.66 6.32 -7.87
CA LYS A 84 -9.38 6.14 -6.60
C LYS A 84 -10.40 5.03 -6.78
N SER A 85 -10.29 3.95 -6.02
CA SER A 85 -11.29 2.87 -6.04
C SER A 85 -12.52 3.26 -5.23
N CYS A 86 -13.72 3.04 -5.76
CA CYS A 86 -14.99 3.38 -5.11
C CYS A 86 -15.16 2.62 -3.78
N ALA A 87 -15.61 3.32 -2.74
CA ALA A 87 -15.70 2.83 -1.37
C ALA A 87 -16.57 1.58 -1.13
N TYR A 88 -17.32 1.10 -2.13
CA TYR A 88 -18.41 0.14 -1.91
C TYR A 88 -18.47 -1.03 -2.92
N TYR A 89 -17.36 -1.38 -3.57
CA TYR A 89 -17.31 -2.56 -4.46
C TYR A 89 -16.09 -3.45 -4.19
N PRO A 90 -16.18 -4.40 -3.23
CA PRO A 90 -15.11 -5.37 -2.94
C PRO A 90 -14.72 -6.26 -4.13
N ARG A 91 -15.55 -6.30 -5.18
CA ARG A 91 -15.37 -7.14 -6.38
C ARG A 91 -14.44 -6.53 -7.44
N ALA A 92 -14.04 -5.25 -7.30
CA ALA A 92 -13.20 -4.56 -8.29
C ALA A 92 -11.68 -4.76 -8.07
N ASN A 93 -11.27 -5.44 -7.00
CA ASN A 93 -9.87 -5.66 -6.63
C ASN A 93 -9.51 -7.17 -6.63
N GLY A 94 -9.84 -7.88 -7.72
CA GLY A 94 -9.39 -9.25 -8.00
C GLY A 94 -8.15 -9.31 -8.87
#